data_AF-A0A392PF17-F1
#
_entry.id   AF-A0A392PF17-F1
#
_cell.length_a   1.000
_cell.length_b   1.000
_cell.length_c   1.000
_cell.angle_alpha   90.00
_cell.angle_beta   90.00
_cell.angle_gamma   90.00
#
_symmetry.space_group_name_H-M   'P 1'
#
loop_
_entity.id
_entity.type
_entity.pdbx_description
1 polymer ?
#
loop_
_entity_poly.entity_id
_entity_poly.type
_entity_poly.pdbx_seq_one_letter_code
_entity_poly.pdbx_strand_id
1 'polypeptide(L)' 'MQKDYEELAATVMNVVDLVVHKTNERIESATDVLKGVLKHVINDEGEISWPPQDPQALKSMEMVSSVSHWF' A
#
# COMPACT_ATOMS: atom_id res chain seq x y z
N MET A 1 8.19 -29.31 27.88
CA MET A 1 7.67 -29.76 26.57
C MET A 1 6.43 -28.98 26.17
N GLN A 2 5.24 -29.22 26.73
CA GLN A 2 4.02 -28.52 26.29
C GLN A 2 4.10 -26.99 26.46
N LYS A 3 4.56 -26.54 27.63
CA LYS A 3 4.76 -25.11 27.93
C LYS A 3 5.72 -24.43 26.95
N ASP A 4 6.79 -25.11 26.52
CA ASP A 4 7.78 -24.54 25.58
C ASP A 4 7.15 -24.32 24.19
N TYR A 5 6.26 -25.23 23.76
CA TYR A 5 5.51 -25.06 22.51
C TYR A 5 4.46 -23.95 22.60
N GLU A 6 3.81 -23.78 23.75
CA GLU A 6 2.86 -22.67 23.99
C GLU A 6 3.59 -21.31 23.95
N GLU A 7 4.76 -21.21 24.58
CA GLU A 7 5.60 -20.00 24.54
C GLU A 7 6.13 -19.71 23.12
N LEU A 8 6.53 -20.75 22.38
CA LEU A 8 6.91 -20.61 20.99
C LEU A 8 5.74 -20.15 20.12
N ALA A 9 4.55 -20.74 20.30
CA ALA A 9 3.35 -20.35 19.55
C ALA A 9 2.98 -18.89 19.83
N ALA A 10 3.04 -18.44 21.08
CA ALA A 10 2.81 -17.04 21.43
C ALA A 10 3.83 -16.11 20.76
N THR A 11 5.10 -16.51 20.72
CA THR A 11 6.17 -15.75 20.05
C THR A 11 5.93 -15.66 18.54
N VAL A 12 5.54 -16.78 17.90
CA VAL A 12 5.22 -16.81 16.46
C VAL A 12 4.01 -15.92 16.16
N MET A 13 2.95 -15.99 16.97
CA MET A 13 1.77 -15.16 16.78
C MET A 13 2.11 -13.66 16.86
N ASN A 14 2.94 -13.25 17.81
CA ASN A 14 3.38 -11.85 17.90
C ASN A 14 4.15 -11.40 16.64
N VAL A 15 4.97 -12.28 16.05
CA VAL A 15 5.68 -11.97 14.79
C VAL A 15 4.70 -11.88 13.63
N VAL A 16 3.72 -12.79 13.54
CA VAL A 16 2.68 -12.75 12.51
C VAL A 16 1.88 -11.45 12.60
N ASP A 17 1.45 -11.06 13.79
CA ASP A 17 0.69 -9.82 14.01
C ASP A 17 1.49 -8.59 13.56
N LEU A 18 2.78 -8.52 13.89
CA LEU A 18 3.65 -7.44 13.46
C LEU A 18 3.79 -7.39 11.93
N VAL A 19 3.97 -8.55 11.28
CA VAL A 19 4.10 -8.64 9.82
C VAL A 19 2.80 -8.24 9.13
N VAL A 20 1.65 -8.70 9.62
CA VAL A 20 0.33 -8.35 9.09
C VAL A 20 0.11 -6.85 9.21
N HIS A 21 0.33 -6.29 10.40
CA HIS A 21 0.17 -4.85 10.65
C HIS A 21 1.07 -4.00 9.75
N LYS A 22 2.38 -4.30 9.71
CA LYS A 22 3.34 -3.57 8.87
C LYS A 22 3.02 -3.70 7.38
N THR A 23 2.51 -4.85 6.95
CA THR A 23 2.11 -5.05 5.55
C THR A 23 0.89 -4.20 5.22
N ASN A 24 -0.12 -4.18 6.10
CA ASN A 24 -1.30 -3.33 5.94
C ASN A 24 -0.92 -1.85 5.89
N GLU A 25 -0.08 -1.37 6.80
CA GLU A 25 0.41 0.02 6.81
C GLU A 25 1.11 0.38 5.49
N ARG A 26 1.94 -0.52 4.94
CA ARG A 26 2.60 -0.30 3.65
C ARG A 26 1.62 -0.25 2.49
N ILE A 27 0.59 -1.11 2.50
CA ILE A 27 -0.47 -1.12 1.48
C ILE A 27 -1.26 0.20 1.56
N GLU A 28 -1.69 0.60 2.74
CA GLU A 28 -2.43 1.85 2.96
C GLU A 28 -1.60 3.06 2.54
N SER A 29 -0.35 3.15 2.98
CA SER A 29 0.56 4.25 2.61
C SER A 29 0.76 4.35 1.09
N ALA A 30 1.02 3.23 0.41
CA ALA A 30 1.16 3.21 -1.05
C ALA A 30 -0.16 3.57 -1.75
N THR A 31 -1.28 3.09 -1.23
CA THR A 31 -2.61 3.37 -1.76
C THR A 31 -2.98 4.85 -1.61
N ASP A 32 -2.65 5.48 -0.49
CA ASP A 32 -2.94 6.90 -0.26
C ASP A 32 -2.10 7.81 -1.14
N VAL A 33 -0.83 7.47 -1.39
CA VAL A 33 0.00 8.13 -2.41
C VAL A 33 -0.65 7.99 -3.79
N LEU A 34 -1.08 6.78 -4.16
CA LEU A 34 -1.74 6.53 -5.44
C LEU A 34 -3.06 7.31 -5.58
N LYS A 35 -3.90 7.34 -4.54
CA LYS A 35 -5.13 8.14 -4.49
C LYS A 35 -4.83 9.63 -4.67
N GLY A 36 -3.77 10.15 -4.05
CA GLY A 36 -3.32 11.52 -4.23
C GLY A 36 -2.94 11.83 -5.68
N VAL A 37 -2.18 10.93 -6.32
CA VAL A 37 -1.78 11.03 -7.73
C VAL A 37 -2.98 11.00 -8.67
N LEU A 38 -3.93 10.10 -8.40
CA LEU A 38 -5.11 9.88 -9.23
C LEU A 38 -6.30 10.74 -8.84
N LYS A 39 -6.16 11.67 -7.89
CA LYS A 39 -7.25 12.53 -7.41
C LYS A 39 -7.99 13.27 -8.53
N HIS A 40 -7.29 13.62 -9.61
CA HIS A 40 -7.89 14.29 -10.78
C HIS A 40 -8.71 13.36 -11.68
N VAL A 41 -8.59 12.04 -11.50
CA VAL A 41 -9.20 10.99 -12.32
C VAL A 41 -10.26 10.21 -11.55
N ILE A 42 -10.11 10.13 -10.22
CA ILE A 42 -11.09 9.54 -9.31
C ILE A 42 -12.28 10.50 -9.24
N ASN A 43 -13.25 10.32 -10.14
CA ASN A 43 -14.59 10.84 -9.95
C ASN A 43 -15.33 9.87 -9.03
N ASP A 44 -16.07 10.39 -8.04
CA ASP A 44 -16.56 9.63 -6.87
C ASP A 44 -17.49 8.43 -7.16
N GLU A 45 -17.81 8.12 -8.41
CA GLU A 45 -18.89 7.18 -8.74
C GLU A 45 -18.61 6.18 -9.88
N GLY A 46 -17.35 6.02 -10.36
CA GLY A 46 -17.08 5.20 -11.55
C GLY A 46 -15.82 4.32 -11.55
N GLU A 47 -15.84 3.28 -12.41
CA GLU A 47 -14.66 2.50 -12.77
C GLU A 47 -13.68 3.37 -13.56
N ILE A 48 -12.43 3.45 -13.10
CA ILE A 48 -11.40 4.29 -13.72
C ILE A 48 -10.82 3.53 -14.91
N SER A 49 -10.88 4.09 -16.12
CA SER A 49 -10.21 3.47 -17.26
C SER A 49 -8.69 3.53 -17.07
N TRP A 50 -8.02 2.38 -17.11
CA TRP A 50 -6.56 2.30 -17.02
C TRP A 50 -5.93 2.07 -18.40
N PRO A 51 -4.88 2.82 -18.80
CA PRO A 51 -4.23 3.90 -18.04
C PRO A 51 -5.06 5.19 -18.02
N PRO A 52 -4.85 6.08 -17.02
CA PRO A 52 -5.50 7.38 -16.97
C PRO A 52 -5.14 8.21 -18.20
N GLN A 53 -6.13 8.83 -18.84
CA GLN A 53 -5.92 9.69 -20.01
C GLN A 53 -5.74 11.17 -19.63
N ASP A 54 -6.04 11.52 -18.38
CA ASP A 54 -5.90 12.89 -17.89
C ASP A 54 -4.43 13.35 -17.89
N PRO A 55 -4.10 14.47 -18.56
CA PRO A 55 -2.72 14.96 -18.64
C PRO A 55 -2.09 15.32 -17.29
N GLN A 56 -2.88 15.69 -16.27
CA GLN A 56 -2.33 15.99 -14.94
C GLN A 56 -2.00 14.70 -14.19
N ALA A 57 -2.86 13.70 -14.27
CA ALA A 57 -2.60 12.37 -13.72
C ALA A 57 -1.36 11.72 -14.33
N LEU A 58 -1.19 11.83 -15.66
CA LEU A 58 -0.01 11.31 -16.35
C LEU A 58 1.30 11.98 -15.87
N LYS A 59 1.31 13.30 -15.70
CA LYS A 59 2.46 14.03 -15.14
C LYS A 59 2.76 13.62 -13.70
N SER A 60 1.73 13.45 -12.89
CA SER A 60 1.88 12.99 -11.50
C SER A 60 2.42 11.55 -11.43
N MET A 61 1.99 10.67 -12.33
CA MET A 61 2.53 9.29 -12.43
C MET A 61 4.00 9.28 -12.85
N GLU A 62 4.40 10.10 -13.82
CA GLU A 62 5.80 10.24 -14.27
C GLU A 62 6.71 10.74 -13.13
N MET A 63 6.20 11.68 -12.32
CA MET A 63 6.89 12.14 -11.11
C MET A 63 7.06 11.02 -10.09
N VAL A 64 6.04 10.22 -9.81
CA VAL A 64 6.16 9.07 -8.90
C VAL A 64 7.14 8.03 -9.43
N SER A 65 7.11 7.72 -10.73
CA SER A 65 8.07 6.80 -11.38
C SER A 65 9.52 7.29 -11.27
N SER A 66 9.72 8.62 -11.24
CA SER A 66 11.06 9.21 -11.09
C SER A 66 11.54 9.23 -9.62
N VAL A 67 10.62 9.28 -8.66
CA VAL A 67 10.91 9.35 -7.22
C VAL A 67 10.94 7.97 -6.56
N SER A 68 10.29 6.95 -7.14
CA SER A 68 10.25 5.58 -6.62
C SER A 68 11.62 4.88 -6.60
N HIS A 69 12.66 5.46 -7.22
CA HIS A 69 14.04 5.02 -7.02
C HIS A 69 14.57 5.30 -5.59
N TRP A 70 13.91 6.17 -4.82
CA TRP A 70 14.30 6.54 -3.45
C TRP A 70 13.50 5.81 -2.34
N PHE A 71 12.61 4.88 -2.71
CA PHE A 71 11.78 4.08 -1.81
C PHE A 71 12.04 2.57 -1.95
#